data_AF-A0A3A8FGB2-F1
#
_entry.id   AF-A0A3A8FGB2-F1
#
_cell.length_a   1.000
_cell.length_b   1.000
_cell.length_c   1.000
_cell.angle_alpha   90.00
_cell.angle_beta   90.00
_cell.angle_gamma   90.00
#
_symmetry.space_group_name_H-M   'P 1'
#
loop_
_entity.id
_entity.type
_entity.pdbx_description
1 polymer ?
#
loop_
_entity_poly.entity_id
_entity_poly.type
_entity_poly.pdbx_seq_one_letter_code
_entity_poly.pdbx_strand_id
1 'polypeptide(L)'
;MHHMVKFLAIPALLSTTFFMHGCEQKNTAQQSNTEVTPDDRIMKELASEPVKSFAKTAQDPNDIRALRDYDQRFTAVSDDMEDELMQMKESGSLTPEFAAERKRDNIQSTLSMLKELDLKTEQGRYIQGLMYQYWDQQQQLQLAEAQAPSQGENVVSSAHVKGLGQFIHAQEQLDHWQAQYPELAQLNTQATSDVVTSAH
;
A
#
# COMPACT_ATOMS: atom_id res chain seq x y z
N MET A 1 40.92 -45.55 -30.57
CA MET A 1 40.71 -46.88 -31.19
C MET A 1 39.90 -47.73 -30.24
N HIS A 2 39.31 -48.84 -30.71
CA HIS A 2 38.35 -49.71 -30.00
C HIS A 2 36.96 -49.09 -29.74
N HIS A 3 35.85 -49.81 -29.90
CA HIS A 3 35.37 -50.56 -31.09
C HIS A 3 33.86 -50.77 -30.88
N MET A 4 33.04 -50.66 -31.93
CA MET A 4 31.60 -51.01 -31.84
C MET A 4 31.42 -52.51 -31.62
N VAL A 5 30.49 -52.91 -30.74
CA VAL A 5 29.84 -54.22 -30.80
C VAL A 5 28.33 -54.04 -30.60
N LYS A 6 27.53 -54.55 -31.55
CA LYS A 6 26.07 -54.51 -31.53
C LYS A 6 25.50 -55.75 -32.24
N PHE A 7 25.03 -56.71 -31.46
CA PHE A 7 24.18 -57.86 -31.83
C PHE A 7 23.40 -58.23 -30.55
N LEU A 8 22.07 -58.22 -30.42
CA LEU A 8 20.93 -58.67 -31.25
C LEU A 8 20.58 -60.17 -31.05
N ALA A 9 19.58 -60.43 -30.19
CA ALA A 9 18.60 -61.54 -30.28
C ALA A 9 17.46 -61.38 -29.25
N ILE A 10 16.25 -61.87 -29.58
CA ILE A 10 14.91 -61.56 -29.01
C ILE A 10 14.08 -62.87 -29.07
N PRO A 11 13.30 -63.33 -28.05
CA PRO A 11 12.04 -62.70 -27.61
C PRO A 11 11.58 -62.93 -26.13
N ALA A 12 10.30 -62.54 -25.87
CA ALA A 12 9.34 -63.07 -24.88
C ALA A 12 9.24 -62.42 -23.47
N LEU A 13 8.05 -62.05 -22.94
CA LEU A 13 6.67 -62.04 -23.48
C LEU A 13 5.74 -61.19 -22.56
N LEU A 14 4.51 -60.86 -23.02
CA LEU A 14 3.36 -60.29 -22.26
C LEU A 14 3.46 -58.77 -21.90
N SER A 15 2.43 -57.90 -22.03
CA SER A 15 1.04 -58.07 -22.50
C SER A 15 0.38 -56.76 -22.99
N THR A 16 -0.60 -56.91 -23.90
CA THR A 16 -1.76 -56.03 -24.21
C THR A 16 -1.56 -54.52 -24.46
N THR A 17 -1.77 -54.14 -25.72
CA THR A 17 -2.30 -52.83 -26.11
C THR A 17 -3.79 -52.71 -25.79
N PHE A 18 -4.22 -51.61 -25.18
CA PHE A 18 -5.59 -51.10 -25.33
C PHE A 18 -5.52 -49.73 -26.02
N PHE A 19 -6.24 -49.60 -27.13
CA PHE A 19 -6.39 -48.33 -27.83
C PHE A 19 -7.44 -47.46 -27.14
N MET A 20 -7.19 -46.15 -27.11
CA MET A 20 -8.17 -45.12 -26.76
C MET A 20 -9.47 -45.31 -27.56
N HIS A 21 -10.62 -45.34 -26.89
CA HIS A 21 -11.90 -44.86 -27.40
C HIS A 21 -12.66 -44.21 -26.23
N GLY A 22 -13.28 -43.05 -26.50
CA GLY A 22 -13.58 -42.02 -25.51
C GLY A 22 -14.43 -42.42 -24.29
N CYS A 23 -14.07 -41.81 -23.16
CA CYS A 23 -15.03 -41.42 -22.13
C CYS A 23 -14.99 -39.90 -21.98
N GLU A 24 -16.12 -39.26 -22.26
CA GLU A 24 -16.39 -37.86 -21.94
C GLU A 24 -16.41 -37.70 -20.42
N GLN A 25 -15.25 -37.52 -19.80
CA GLN A 25 -15.20 -37.15 -18.40
C GLN A 25 -15.53 -35.67 -18.30
N LYS A 26 -16.78 -35.38 -17.90
CA LYS A 26 -17.13 -34.10 -17.29
C LYS A 26 -16.14 -33.86 -16.15
N ASN A 27 -15.12 -33.07 -16.44
CA ASN A 27 -14.39 -32.36 -15.41
C ASN A 27 -15.41 -31.40 -14.82
N THR A 28 -16.06 -31.85 -13.75
CA THR A 28 -16.72 -30.97 -12.80
C THR A 28 -15.68 -29.93 -12.46
N ALA A 29 -15.84 -28.73 -13.02
CA ALA A 29 -15.20 -27.55 -12.48
C ALA A 29 -15.77 -27.45 -11.07
N GLN A 30 -15.06 -28.05 -10.12
CA GLN A 30 -15.30 -27.85 -8.71
C GLN A 30 -14.85 -26.42 -8.46
N GLN A 31 -15.74 -25.49 -8.82
CA GLN A 31 -15.72 -24.13 -8.31
C GLN A 31 -15.67 -24.31 -6.81
N SER A 32 -14.47 -24.15 -6.26
CA SER A 32 -14.30 -23.81 -4.87
C SER A 32 -14.96 -22.45 -4.70
N ASN A 33 -16.27 -22.48 -4.47
CA ASN A 33 -16.95 -21.51 -3.63
C ASN A 33 -16.38 -21.71 -2.21
N THR A 34 -15.09 -21.42 -2.06
CA THR A 34 -14.55 -20.91 -0.82
C THR A 34 -15.31 -19.62 -0.62
N GLU A 35 -16.27 -19.65 0.29
CA GLU A 35 -17.04 -18.49 0.68
C GLU A 35 -16.06 -17.47 1.22
N VAL A 36 -15.70 -16.49 0.38
CA VAL A 36 -14.66 -15.49 0.68
C VAL A 36 -15.14 -14.70 1.89
N THR A 37 -14.54 -15.00 3.04
CA THR A 37 -14.93 -14.43 4.33
C THR A 37 -14.72 -12.91 4.32
N PRO A 38 -15.37 -12.16 5.22
CA PRO A 38 -15.08 -10.73 5.35
C PRO A 38 -13.58 -10.45 5.53
N ASP A 39 -12.89 -11.29 6.30
CA ASP A 39 -11.44 -11.20 6.53
C ASP A 39 -10.63 -11.45 5.25
N ASP A 40 -10.98 -12.47 4.46
CA ASP A 40 -10.34 -12.73 3.15
C ASP A 40 -10.50 -11.55 2.18
N ARG A 41 -11.60 -10.78 2.28
CA ARG A 41 -11.82 -9.57 1.47
C ARG A 41 -10.93 -8.43 1.94
N ILE A 42 -10.87 -8.18 3.25
CA ILE A 42 -10.00 -7.16 3.84
C ILE A 42 -8.53 -7.45 3.48
N MET A 43 -8.08 -8.69 3.68
CA MET A 43 -6.71 -9.11 3.32
C MET A 43 -6.40 -8.93 1.83
N LYS A 44 -7.40 -9.08 0.95
CA LYS A 44 -7.25 -8.86 -0.49
C LYS A 44 -7.28 -7.37 -0.88
N GLU A 45 -8.04 -6.55 -0.18
CA GLU A 45 -8.11 -5.09 -0.42
C GLU A 45 -6.91 -4.34 0.15
N LEU A 46 -6.27 -4.88 1.20
CA LEU A 46 -5.00 -4.40 1.74
C LEU A 46 -3.76 -4.98 1.03
N ALA A 47 -3.92 -5.97 0.14
CA ALA A 47 -2.83 -6.47 -0.67
C ALA A 47 -2.39 -5.40 -1.69
N SER A 48 -1.17 -4.89 -1.53
CA SER A 48 -0.60 -3.88 -2.42
C SER A 48 -0.38 -4.39 -3.84
N GLU A 49 -0.39 -3.47 -4.80
CA GLU A 49 0.07 -3.78 -6.15
C GLU A 49 1.61 -3.96 -6.14
N PRO A 50 2.20 -4.70 -7.10
CA PRO A 50 3.65 -4.79 -7.19
C PRO A 50 4.30 -3.40 -7.33
N VAL A 51 5.38 -3.15 -6.57
CA VAL A 51 6.12 -1.88 -6.64
C VAL A 51 6.56 -1.60 -8.09
N LYS A 52 6.32 -0.36 -8.54
CA LYS A 52 6.58 0.05 -9.93
C LYS A 52 8.04 0.47 -10.05
N SER A 53 8.77 -0.12 -11.00
CA SER A 53 10.12 0.31 -11.32
C SER A 53 10.13 1.62 -12.10
N PHE A 54 11.03 2.53 -11.71
CA PHE A 54 11.35 3.75 -12.44
C PHE A 54 12.87 3.83 -12.68
N ALA A 55 13.28 4.66 -13.63
CA ALA A 55 14.70 4.93 -13.84
C ALA A 55 15.21 5.91 -12.78
N LYS A 56 16.34 5.57 -12.13
CA LYS A 56 17.03 6.46 -11.20
C LYS A 56 17.36 7.81 -11.83
N THR A 57 17.14 8.90 -11.10
CA THR A 57 17.55 10.24 -11.53
C THR A 57 18.41 10.95 -10.49
N ALA A 58 19.07 12.04 -10.91
CA ALA A 58 19.83 12.91 -10.00
C ALA A 58 18.95 13.75 -9.05
N GLN A 59 17.64 13.80 -9.27
CA GLN A 59 16.69 14.52 -8.41
C GLN A 59 16.02 13.62 -7.36
N ASP A 60 16.16 12.29 -7.45
CA ASP A 60 15.57 11.34 -6.51
C ASP A 60 15.93 11.68 -5.03
N PRO A 61 17.18 12.05 -4.68
CA PRO A 61 17.51 12.53 -3.32
C PRO A 61 16.67 13.72 -2.82
N ASN A 62 16.25 14.63 -3.70
CA ASN A 62 15.45 15.80 -3.34
C ASN A 62 13.98 15.43 -3.15
N ASP A 63 13.40 14.70 -4.11
CA ASP A 63 12.01 14.26 -4.06
C ASP A 63 11.75 13.30 -2.89
N ILE A 64 12.66 12.35 -2.62
CA ILE A 64 12.58 11.45 -1.46
C ILE A 64 12.59 12.27 -0.15
N ARG A 65 13.46 13.29 -0.03
CA ARG A 65 13.46 14.17 1.15
C ARG A 65 12.16 14.95 1.31
N ALA A 66 11.60 15.46 0.21
CA ALA A 66 10.34 16.21 0.24
C ALA A 66 9.14 15.33 0.65
N LEU A 67 9.06 14.09 0.16
CA LEU A 67 8.02 13.14 0.56
C LEU A 67 8.16 12.71 2.04
N ARG A 68 9.40 12.56 2.53
CA ARG A 68 9.66 12.25 3.95
C ARG A 68 9.35 13.41 4.90
N ASP A 69 9.67 14.65 4.52
CA ASP A 69 9.28 15.85 5.28
C ASP A 69 7.75 15.94 5.38
N TYR A 70 7.05 15.71 4.28
CA TYR A 70 5.60 15.62 4.26
C TYR A 70 5.06 14.55 5.21
N ASP A 71 5.61 13.33 5.20
CA ASP A 71 5.15 12.22 6.05
C ASP A 71 5.40 12.50 7.55
N GLN A 72 6.55 13.10 7.88
CA GLN A 72 6.87 13.58 9.23
C GLN A 72 5.90 14.67 9.71
N ARG A 73 5.61 15.65 8.87
CA ARG A 73 4.66 16.74 9.18
C ARG A 73 3.23 16.25 9.29
N PHE A 74 2.83 15.29 8.45
CA PHE A 74 1.53 14.63 8.53
C PHE A 74 1.37 13.87 9.85
N THR A 75 2.37 13.08 10.25
CA THR A 75 2.40 12.38 11.54
C THR A 75 2.23 13.39 12.68
N ALA A 76 3.08 14.42 12.77
CA ALA A 76 3.00 15.42 13.85
C ALA A 76 1.63 16.12 13.94
N VAL A 77 1.04 16.54 12.81
CA VAL A 77 -0.28 17.22 12.77
C VAL A 77 -1.45 16.25 13.08
N SER A 78 -1.21 14.95 13.00
CA SER A 78 -2.17 13.90 13.35
C SER A 78 -2.04 13.50 14.82
N ASP A 79 -0.83 13.37 15.34
CA ASP A 79 -0.56 13.17 16.77
C ASP A 79 -1.12 14.36 17.59
N ASP A 80 -0.84 15.61 17.18
CA ASP A 80 -1.40 16.84 17.77
C ASP A 80 -2.95 16.83 17.76
N MET A 81 -3.57 16.22 16.75
CA MET A 81 -5.02 16.07 16.65
C MET A 81 -5.55 15.01 17.61
N GLU A 82 -4.89 13.85 17.69
CA GLU A 82 -5.30 12.76 18.55
C GLU A 82 -5.20 13.16 20.03
N ASP A 83 -4.14 13.88 20.42
CA ASP A 83 -3.97 14.44 21.76
C ASP A 83 -5.07 15.48 22.09
N GLU A 84 -5.40 16.39 21.18
CA GLU A 84 -6.49 17.36 21.37
C GLU A 84 -7.85 16.67 21.57
N LEU A 85 -8.17 15.68 20.71
CA LEU A 85 -9.40 14.90 20.80
C LEU A 85 -9.45 14.06 22.08
N MET A 86 -8.31 13.51 22.53
CA MET A 86 -8.21 12.77 23.78
C MET A 86 -8.42 13.68 24.98
N GLN A 87 -7.76 14.85 25.02
CA GLN A 87 -7.92 15.84 26.09
C GLN A 87 -9.39 16.29 26.20
N MET A 88 -10.04 16.60 25.06
CA MET A 88 -11.44 17.01 25.04
C MET A 88 -12.41 15.90 25.48
N LYS A 89 -12.06 14.64 25.21
CA LYS A 89 -12.82 13.47 25.68
C LYS A 89 -12.70 13.32 27.20
N GLU A 90 -11.51 13.52 27.76
CA GLU A 90 -11.27 13.47 29.21
C GLU A 90 -11.95 14.61 29.98
N SER A 91 -11.96 15.83 29.43
CA SER A 91 -12.69 16.98 30.00
C SER A 91 -14.20 16.93 29.79
N GLY A 92 -14.72 15.96 29.01
CA GLY A 92 -16.14 15.83 28.68
C GLY A 92 -16.66 16.94 27.74
N SER A 93 -15.78 17.64 27.03
CA SER A 93 -16.12 18.72 26.09
C SER A 93 -16.06 18.30 24.62
N LEU A 94 -15.65 17.07 24.30
CA LEU A 94 -15.66 16.54 22.93
C LEU A 94 -17.09 16.34 22.43
N THR A 95 -17.46 17.03 21.35
CA THR A 95 -18.71 16.78 20.62
C THR A 95 -18.44 16.03 19.30
N PRO A 96 -19.42 15.29 18.76
CA PRO A 96 -19.29 14.64 17.45
C PRO A 96 -18.98 15.63 16.32
N GLU A 97 -19.56 16.83 16.37
CA GLU A 97 -19.38 17.88 15.38
C GLU A 97 -17.94 18.40 15.39
N PHE A 98 -17.38 18.64 16.59
CA PHE A 98 -15.97 19.04 16.72
C PHE A 98 -15.02 17.96 16.21
N ALA A 99 -15.26 16.69 16.56
CA ALA A 99 -14.44 15.58 16.08
C ALA A 99 -14.45 15.46 14.55
N ALA A 100 -15.63 15.64 13.93
CA ALA A 100 -15.78 15.62 12.48
C ALA A 100 -15.10 16.82 11.81
N GLU A 101 -15.29 18.03 12.34
CA GLU A 101 -14.61 19.26 11.88
C GLU A 101 -13.09 19.11 11.96
N ARG A 102 -12.57 18.65 13.10
CA ARG A 102 -11.12 18.53 13.30
C ARG A 102 -10.46 17.49 12.39
N LYS A 103 -11.13 16.36 12.15
CA LYS A 103 -10.71 15.34 11.15
C LYS A 103 -10.73 15.91 9.72
N ARG A 104 -11.74 16.71 9.37
CA ARG A 104 -11.84 17.36 8.05
C ARG A 104 -10.67 18.30 7.82
N ASP A 105 -10.33 19.09 8.83
CA ASP A 105 -9.26 20.09 8.76
C ASP A 105 -7.86 19.44 8.71
N ASN A 106 -7.64 18.32 9.40
CA ASN A 106 -6.44 17.49 9.23
C ASN A 106 -6.32 16.95 7.78
N ILE A 107 -7.40 16.37 7.21
CA ILE A 107 -7.39 15.88 5.82
C ILE A 107 -7.11 17.04 4.83
N GLN A 108 -7.72 18.21 5.04
CA GLN A 108 -7.50 19.37 4.17
C GLN A 108 -6.08 19.94 4.29
N SER A 109 -5.50 19.96 5.49
CA SER A 109 -4.08 20.31 5.70
C SER A 109 -3.17 19.36 4.90
N THR A 110 -3.40 18.06 5.06
CA THR A 110 -2.63 16.99 4.38
C THR A 110 -2.72 17.08 2.85
N LEU A 111 -3.92 17.29 2.30
CA LEU A 111 -4.14 17.53 0.87
C LEU A 111 -3.44 18.81 0.36
N SER A 112 -3.34 19.84 1.20
CA SER A 112 -2.66 21.09 0.84
C SER A 112 -1.14 20.90 0.83
N MET A 113 -0.58 20.28 1.87
CA MET A 113 0.85 19.93 1.95
C MET A 113 1.28 19.05 0.77
N LEU A 114 0.48 18.06 0.38
CA LEU A 114 0.75 17.24 -0.82
C LEU A 114 0.81 18.06 -2.11
N LYS A 115 -0.09 19.02 -2.30
CA LYS A 115 -0.13 19.87 -3.52
C LYS A 115 1.06 20.82 -3.61
N GLU A 116 1.65 21.19 -2.48
CA GLU A 116 2.82 22.06 -2.40
C GLU A 116 4.14 21.34 -2.71
N LEU A 117 4.16 19.99 -2.75
CA LEU A 117 5.36 19.22 -3.10
C LEU A 117 5.74 19.38 -4.58
N ASP A 118 6.83 20.10 -4.82
CA ASP A 118 7.38 20.41 -6.15
C ASP A 118 8.30 19.28 -6.67
N LEU A 119 7.73 18.07 -6.81
CA LEU A 119 8.47 16.84 -7.14
C LEU A 119 8.90 16.78 -8.62
N LYS A 120 10.20 16.60 -8.85
CA LYS A 120 10.85 16.70 -10.16
C LYS A 120 10.86 15.40 -10.94
N THR A 121 10.81 14.26 -10.28
CA THR A 121 10.91 12.91 -10.86
C THR A 121 9.55 12.34 -11.26
N GLU A 122 9.52 11.33 -12.13
CA GLU A 122 8.27 10.58 -12.40
C GLU A 122 7.82 9.79 -11.16
N GLN A 123 8.76 9.16 -10.44
CA GLN A 123 8.48 8.34 -9.26
C GLN A 123 7.90 9.17 -8.12
N GLY A 124 8.47 10.34 -7.83
CA GLY A 124 7.96 11.26 -6.81
C GLY A 124 6.53 11.70 -7.11
N ARG A 125 6.26 12.19 -8.33
CA ARG A 125 4.88 12.57 -8.74
C ARG A 125 3.90 11.40 -8.74
N TYR A 126 4.36 10.18 -9.03
CA TYR A 126 3.53 8.99 -8.92
C TYR A 126 3.14 8.68 -7.47
N ILE A 127 4.11 8.71 -6.53
CA ILE A 127 3.86 8.50 -5.09
C ILE A 127 2.93 9.59 -4.54
N GLN A 128 3.19 10.87 -4.87
CA GLN A 128 2.31 12.00 -4.56
C GLN A 128 0.90 11.80 -5.08
N GLY A 129 0.74 11.25 -6.30
CA GLY A 129 -0.55 10.90 -6.87
C GLY A 129 -1.30 9.83 -6.08
N LEU A 130 -0.62 8.76 -5.64
CA LEU A 130 -1.21 7.72 -4.80
C LEU A 130 -1.65 8.26 -3.43
N MET A 131 -0.77 9.02 -2.77
CA MET A 131 -1.08 9.68 -1.48
C MET A 131 -2.25 10.65 -1.64
N TYR A 132 -2.28 11.43 -2.73
CA TYR A 132 -3.38 12.36 -3.01
C TYR A 132 -4.71 11.64 -3.17
N GLN A 133 -4.74 10.56 -3.96
CA GLN A 133 -5.96 9.77 -4.18
C GLN A 133 -6.53 9.20 -2.88
N TYR A 134 -5.68 8.73 -1.98
CA TYR A 134 -6.11 8.27 -0.66
C TYR A 134 -6.80 9.39 0.14
N TRP A 135 -6.15 10.55 0.30
CA TRP A 135 -6.69 11.64 1.11
C TRP A 135 -7.93 12.31 0.49
N ASP A 136 -8.00 12.39 -0.83
CA ASP A 136 -9.17 12.90 -1.55
C ASP A 136 -10.36 11.95 -1.36
N GLN A 137 -10.12 10.63 -1.39
CA GLN A 137 -11.14 9.62 -1.03
C GLN A 137 -11.55 9.71 0.45
N GLN A 138 -10.63 9.92 1.39
CA GLN A 138 -10.98 10.13 2.81
C GLN A 138 -11.87 11.36 3.00
N GLN A 139 -11.58 12.47 2.30
CA GLN A 139 -12.42 13.67 2.32
C GLN A 139 -13.82 13.38 1.77
N GLN A 140 -13.92 12.68 0.63
CA GLN A 140 -15.21 12.34 0.02
C GLN A 140 -16.06 11.43 0.93
N LEU A 141 -15.45 10.43 1.58
CA LEU A 141 -16.14 9.53 2.52
C LEU A 141 -16.70 10.30 3.72
N GLN A 142 -15.91 11.18 4.32
CA GLN A 142 -16.35 12.01 5.44
C GLN A 142 -17.52 12.95 5.06
N LEU A 143 -17.50 13.51 3.86
CA LEU A 143 -18.60 14.33 3.35
C LEU A 143 -19.88 13.50 3.10
N ALA A 144 -19.74 12.24 2.69
CA ALA A 144 -20.86 11.32 2.50
C ALA A 144 -21.47 10.87 3.84
N GLU A 145 -20.64 10.55 4.83
CA GLU A 145 -21.05 10.23 6.22
C GLU A 145 -21.89 11.36 6.82
N ALA A 146 -21.46 12.62 6.64
CA ALA A 146 -22.18 13.79 7.14
C ALA A 146 -23.53 14.05 6.44
N GLN A 147 -23.68 13.65 5.17
CA GLN A 147 -24.90 13.88 4.38
C GLN A 147 -25.92 12.73 4.46
N ALA A 148 -25.44 11.49 4.68
CA ALA A 148 -26.27 10.30 4.68
C ALA A 148 -25.80 9.28 5.74
N PRO A 149 -26.02 9.55 7.04
CA PRO A 149 -25.61 8.67 8.15
C PRO A 149 -26.35 7.31 8.18
N SER A 150 -27.23 7.05 7.21
CA SER A 150 -27.94 5.78 7.01
C SER A 150 -27.41 4.93 5.84
N GLN A 151 -26.35 5.36 5.15
CA GLN A 151 -25.60 4.47 4.25
C GLN A 151 -25.00 3.32 5.08
N GLY A 152 -25.26 2.08 4.66
CA GLY A 152 -24.91 0.92 5.47
C GLY A 152 -23.41 0.83 5.79
N GLU A 153 -23.09 0.67 7.07
CA GLU A 153 -21.75 0.62 7.68
C GLU A 153 -20.72 -0.19 6.86
N ASN A 154 -21.15 -1.32 6.28
CA ASN A 154 -20.32 -2.17 5.41
C ASN A 154 -19.79 -1.50 4.11
N VAL A 155 -20.56 -0.57 3.52
CA VAL A 155 -20.17 0.10 2.27
C VAL A 155 -19.14 1.19 2.55
N VAL A 156 -19.32 1.93 3.64
CA VAL A 156 -18.36 2.95 4.09
C VAL A 156 -17.07 2.29 4.56
N SER A 157 -17.16 1.22 5.35
CA SER A 157 -16.01 0.43 5.82
C SER A 157 -15.16 -0.13 4.68
N SER A 158 -15.77 -0.80 3.68
CA SER A 158 -15.01 -1.33 2.52
C SER A 158 -14.36 -0.22 1.68
N ALA A 159 -14.97 0.96 1.57
CA ALA A 159 -14.33 2.10 0.92
C ALA A 159 -13.13 2.64 1.72
N HIS A 160 -13.17 2.67 3.06
CA HIS A 160 -12.00 3.00 3.88
C HIS A 160 -10.88 1.97 3.74
N VAL A 161 -11.20 0.68 3.81
CA VAL A 161 -10.21 -0.43 3.69
C VAL A 161 -9.51 -0.39 2.33
N LYS A 162 -10.25 -0.24 1.24
CA LYS A 162 -9.67 -0.09 -0.10
C LYS A 162 -8.75 1.14 -0.20
N GLY A 163 -9.16 2.28 0.38
CA GLY A 163 -8.32 3.46 0.42
C GLY A 163 -7.00 3.22 1.16
N LEU A 164 -7.06 2.53 2.31
CA LEU A 164 -5.88 2.17 3.11
C LEU A 164 -4.88 1.32 2.31
N GLY A 165 -5.35 0.34 1.52
CA GLY A 165 -4.50 -0.44 0.62
C GLY A 165 -3.72 0.41 -0.39
N GLN A 166 -4.32 1.49 -0.91
CA GLN A 166 -3.65 2.43 -1.82
C GLN A 166 -2.61 3.31 -1.10
N PHE A 167 -2.86 3.67 0.16
CA PHE A 167 -1.88 4.40 0.98
C PHE A 167 -0.68 3.52 1.35
N ILE A 168 -0.92 2.25 1.74
CA ILE A 168 0.12 1.25 1.98
C ILE A 168 1.01 1.11 0.73
N HIS A 169 0.41 0.98 -0.46
CA HIS A 169 1.16 0.95 -1.72
C HIS A 169 2.02 2.20 -1.95
N ALA A 170 1.52 3.39 -1.60
CA ALA A 170 2.29 4.63 -1.70
C ALA A 170 3.53 4.62 -0.79
N GLN A 171 3.40 4.09 0.43
CA GLN A 171 4.50 3.94 1.39
C GLN A 171 5.52 2.89 0.91
N GLU A 172 5.07 1.72 0.45
CA GLU A 172 5.96 0.67 -0.10
C GLU A 172 6.78 1.17 -1.31
N GLN A 173 6.19 2.02 -2.15
CA GLN A 173 6.89 2.66 -3.27
C GLN A 173 7.98 3.64 -2.80
N LEU A 174 7.70 4.41 -1.74
CA LEU A 174 8.66 5.33 -1.13
C LEU A 174 9.81 4.58 -0.42
N ASP A 175 9.47 3.54 0.36
CA ASP A 175 10.43 2.70 1.07
C ASP A 175 11.37 1.97 0.11
N HIS A 176 10.83 1.33 -0.93
CA HIS A 176 11.67 0.71 -1.96
C HIS A 176 12.55 1.77 -2.64
N TRP A 177 12.03 2.94 -2.98
CA TRP A 177 12.82 4.00 -3.62
C TRP A 177 13.98 4.45 -2.73
N GLN A 178 13.70 4.74 -1.46
CA GLN A 178 14.70 5.11 -0.46
C GLN A 178 15.77 4.04 -0.28
N ALA A 179 15.40 2.75 -0.27
CA ALA A 179 16.35 1.64 -0.15
C ALA A 179 17.36 1.58 -1.31
N GLN A 180 17.10 2.24 -2.44
CA GLN A 180 18.06 2.36 -3.53
C GLN A 180 19.14 3.45 -3.29
N TYR A 181 18.97 4.30 -2.27
CA TYR A 181 19.80 5.47 -1.97
C TYR A 181 20.33 5.43 -0.52
N PRO A 182 21.25 4.49 -0.19
CA PRO A 182 21.73 4.28 1.17
C PRO A 182 22.44 5.50 1.78
N GLU A 183 22.93 6.44 0.97
CA GLU A 183 23.47 7.73 1.42
C GLU A 183 22.43 8.61 2.14
N LEU A 184 21.14 8.48 1.81
CA LEU A 184 20.06 9.23 2.46
C LEU A 184 19.80 8.78 3.90
N ALA A 185 20.13 7.53 4.23
CA ALA A 185 20.03 7.03 5.60
C ALA A 185 21.07 7.66 6.53
N GLN A 186 22.25 8.04 6.00
CA GLN A 186 23.37 8.56 6.80
C GLN A 186 23.21 10.04 7.18
N LEU A 187 22.57 10.83 6.31
CA LEU A 187 22.31 12.26 6.53
C LEU A 187 21.45 12.54 7.78
N ASN A 188 20.48 11.67 8.10
CA ASN A 188 19.67 11.80 9.31
C ASN A 188 20.50 11.60 10.61
N THR A 189 21.61 10.86 10.55
CA THR A 189 22.50 10.62 11.70
C THR A 189 23.47 11.77 11.94
N GLN A 190 23.91 12.47 10.88
CA GLN A 190 24.74 13.68 11.03
C GLN A 190 23.92 14.87 11.54
N ALA A 191 22.74 15.13 10.98
CA ALA A 191 21.89 16.25 11.43
C ALA A 191 21.52 16.16 12.92
N THR A 192 21.30 14.96 13.45
CA THR A 192 21.06 14.73 14.89
C THR A 192 22.35 14.87 15.73
N SER A 193 23.51 14.49 15.20
CA SER A 193 24.81 14.66 15.89
C SER A 193 25.25 16.13 15.98
N ASP A 194 25.03 16.91 14.92
CA ASP A 194 25.43 18.32 14.86
C ASP A 194 24.57 19.20 15.77
N VAL A 195 23.26 18.92 15.89
CA VAL A 195 22.35 19.58 16.83
C VAL A 195 22.76 19.31 18.29
N VAL A 196 23.14 18.07 18.63
CA VAL A 196 23.62 17.73 19.98
C VAL A 196 24.97 18.38 20.28
N THR A 197 25.85 18.51 19.28
CA THR A 197 27.19 19.10 19.48
C THR A 197 27.15 20.63 19.58
N SER A 198 26.17 21.29 18.98
CA SER A 198 25.97 22.75 19.08
C SER A 198 25.26 23.21 20.38
N ALA A 199 24.88 22.29 21.26
CA ALA A 199 24.17 22.57 22.51
C ALA A 199 25.09 22.57 23.77
N HIS A 200 26.41 22.64 23.57
CA HIS A 200 27.43 22.60 24.62
C HIS A 200 28.48 23.72 24.46
#